data_AF-A0A7K2A8E3-F1
#
_entry.id   AF-A0A7K2A8E3-F1
#
_cell.length_a   1.000
_cell.length_b   1.000
_cell.length_c   1.000
_cell.angle_alpha   90.00
_cell.angle_beta   90.00
_cell.angle_gamma   90.00
#
_symmetry.space_group_name_H-M   'P 1'
#
loop_
_entity.id
_entity.type
_entity.pdbx_description
1 polymer ?
#
loop_
_entity_poly.entity_id
_entity_poly.type
_entity_poly.pdbx_seq_one_letter_code
_entity_poly.pdbx_strand_id
1 'polypeptide(L)'
;MADRTPPRSRWLWPAAAAPALIVTAPLLGFSLQGDERQRAYEAARLYGSNPLEAARGVYTDIGVFLDHGNFRPIGRFTEAIERSFTVEAAEATGLTLSAVQGVLRVLAVAVLAVVATRVAAALASPQTSPATARLHPATALYPLIFAAVLVAAGPAGSLTKYSFRIIGWMILILLLALAVARDRDLQARPVSWRELALMASLGLAASLTYDLVYVAPPLAAVFMLARNAANGHPLKNVLRTAALRRWAAFSAGFLAAFVPVRLIIADRCGQNDCYAASEIDVSGEMVQMAAGRALSGAPPAGWHHVSELVRYADLRTPPWPSIPPGVDPGAVRADEVTYGVSDFAANSLIAVLLAATILVTVRSARSAARLADAEPGATGSLRPAASLGAFGAAATLLGALLVSPSAWLRWWAPQIGEAWRESVLVQTGWSFMIASVVAAAGASASRARRSNAAAAGHSSRRSSSRIRRVTWRTAAAIVGIGVALTLLANARMAHIDRATPVSTLVNEISAAALSIDPTERGNAHRCSLIDAYTQIFPDPDWWQGGPNHRAALDEFMLDRHGWPFCDPTLLTHPSQ
;
A
#
# COMPACT_ATOMS: atom_id res chain seq x y z
N MET A 1 34.27 -28.79 17.56
CA MET A 1 32.82 -28.52 17.74
C MET A 1 32.47 -27.26 16.98
N ALA A 2 31.99 -27.42 15.75
CA ALA A 2 31.58 -26.31 14.89
C ALA A 2 30.12 -25.98 15.19
N ASP A 3 29.87 -24.81 15.77
CA ASP A 3 28.55 -24.29 16.07
C ASP A 3 27.87 -23.84 14.77
N ARG A 4 27.31 -24.81 14.03
CA ARG A 4 26.44 -24.57 12.88
C ARG A 4 25.13 -23.96 13.40
N THR A 5 25.01 -22.64 13.34
CA THR A 5 23.71 -21.96 13.40
C THR A 5 23.20 -21.65 11.99
N PRO A 6 22.34 -22.50 11.37
CA PRO A 6 21.59 -22.13 10.17
C PRO A 6 20.29 -21.38 10.56
N PRO A 7 19.64 -20.69 9.62
CA PRO A 7 19.62 -19.23 9.54
C PRO A 7 18.48 -18.60 10.35
N ARG A 8 18.81 -17.55 11.12
CA ARG A 8 17.85 -16.63 11.77
C ARG A 8 16.87 -15.94 10.79
N SER A 9 17.01 -16.14 9.47
CA SER A 9 16.24 -15.43 8.44
C SER A 9 14.81 -15.98 8.22
N ARG A 10 14.55 -17.29 8.42
CA ARG A 10 13.24 -17.90 8.12
C ARG A 10 12.13 -17.48 9.09
N TRP A 11 12.48 -17.17 10.34
CA TRP A 11 11.51 -16.75 11.38
C TRP A 11 11.15 -15.26 11.35
N LEU A 12 11.88 -14.45 10.56
CA LEU A 12 11.63 -13.01 10.45
C LEU A 12 10.43 -12.68 9.57
N TRP A 13 10.11 -13.54 8.60
CA TRP A 13 8.99 -13.32 7.68
C TRP A 13 7.63 -13.40 8.38
N PRO A 14 7.28 -14.48 9.11
CA PRO A 14 5.99 -14.56 9.79
C PRO A 14 5.83 -13.47 10.86
N ALA A 15 6.90 -13.15 11.58
CA ALA A 15 6.87 -12.14 12.65
C ALA A 15 6.68 -10.71 12.11
N ALA A 16 7.19 -10.41 10.91
CA ALA A 16 7.02 -9.11 10.27
C ALA A 16 5.67 -8.97 9.56
N ALA A 17 5.20 -10.05 8.91
CA ALA A 17 3.95 -10.04 8.15
C ALA A 17 2.69 -10.15 9.03
N ALA A 18 2.72 -10.92 10.12
CA ALA A 18 1.52 -11.26 10.88
C ALA A 18 0.71 -10.04 11.40
N PRO A 19 1.31 -9.00 12.00
CA PRO A 19 0.56 -7.82 12.41
C PRO A 19 -0.20 -7.16 11.26
N ALA A 20 0.45 -7.04 10.10
CA ALA A 20 -0.12 -6.40 8.92
C ALA A 20 -1.28 -7.25 8.37
N LEU A 21 -1.08 -8.58 8.26
CA LEU A 21 -2.12 -9.53 7.88
C LEU A 21 -3.35 -9.46 8.80
N ILE A 22 -3.14 -9.35 10.12
CA ILE A 22 -4.24 -9.24 11.09
C ILE A 22 -5.10 -8.01 10.80
N VAL A 23 -4.48 -6.83 10.66
CA VAL A 23 -5.23 -5.58 10.49
C VAL A 23 -5.85 -5.44 9.10
N THR A 24 -5.29 -6.07 8.06
CA THR A 24 -5.86 -6.02 6.70
C THR A 24 -6.76 -7.20 6.36
N ALA A 25 -6.85 -8.23 7.20
CA ALA A 25 -7.74 -9.37 6.98
C ALA A 25 -9.21 -8.97 6.70
N PRO A 26 -9.80 -7.95 7.36
CA PRO A 26 -11.16 -7.54 7.03
C PRO A 26 -11.34 -7.06 5.57
N LEU A 27 -10.26 -6.60 4.93
CA LEU A 27 -10.26 -6.09 3.54
C LEU A 27 -10.21 -7.21 2.48
N LEU A 28 -10.19 -8.49 2.88
CA LEU A 28 -10.26 -9.63 1.95
C LEU A 28 -11.55 -9.65 1.13
N GLY A 29 -12.66 -9.23 1.74
CA GLY A 29 -13.97 -9.18 1.09
C GLY A 29 -14.34 -7.80 0.55
N PHE A 30 -13.36 -6.92 0.34
CA PHE A 30 -13.60 -5.57 -0.17
C PHE A 30 -13.79 -5.61 -1.69
N SER A 31 -14.87 -5.02 -2.19
CA SER A 31 -15.24 -5.09 -3.61
C SER A 31 -14.28 -4.32 -4.52
N LEU A 32 -14.32 -4.63 -5.83
CA LEU A 32 -13.60 -3.86 -6.84
C LEU A 32 -14.17 -2.43 -6.96
N GLN A 33 -13.28 -1.44 -7.01
CA GLN A 33 -13.66 -0.02 -6.99
C GLN A 33 -13.29 0.70 -8.29
N GLY A 34 -14.14 1.64 -8.71
CA GLY A 34 -13.93 2.48 -9.90
C GLY A 34 -13.60 1.66 -11.16
N ASP A 35 -12.51 2.02 -11.86
CA ASP A 35 -12.04 1.34 -13.08
C ASP A 35 -11.67 -0.12 -12.88
N GLU A 36 -11.40 -0.58 -11.66
CA GLU A 36 -11.03 -1.99 -11.47
C GLU A 36 -12.16 -2.93 -11.87
N ARG A 37 -13.42 -2.48 -11.77
CA ARG A 37 -14.61 -3.27 -12.14
C ARG A 37 -14.60 -3.63 -13.61
N GLN A 38 -14.45 -2.64 -14.49
CA GLN A 38 -14.47 -2.82 -15.93
C GLN A 38 -13.14 -3.39 -16.46
N ARG A 39 -12.02 -2.82 -16.01
CA ARG A 39 -10.72 -3.16 -16.59
C ARG A 39 -10.28 -4.59 -16.32
N ALA A 40 -10.81 -5.25 -15.28
CA ALA A 40 -10.54 -6.67 -15.05
C ALA A 40 -10.96 -7.52 -16.26
N TYR A 41 -12.16 -7.30 -16.77
CA TYR A 41 -12.69 -8.01 -17.95
C TYR A 41 -11.97 -7.62 -19.23
N GLU A 42 -11.71 -6.32 -19.44
CA GLU A 42 -10.97 -5.84 -20.62
C GLU A 42 -9.56 -6.47 -20.71
N ALA A 43 -8.83 -6.49 -19.60
CA ALA A 43 -7.48 -7.05 -19.58
C ALA A 43 -7.47 -8.56 -19.82
N ALA A 44 -8.43 -9.28 -19.22
CA ALA A 44 -8.58 -10.71 -19.44
C ALA A 44 -8.94 -11.02 -20.90
N ARG A 45 -9.84 -10.26 -21.52
CA ARG A 45 -10.19 -10.39 -22.94
C ARG A 45 -9.00 -10.10 -23.86
N LEU A 46 -8.32 -8.98 -23.64
CA LEU A 46 -7.27 -8.52 -24.56
C LEU A 46 -5.97 -9.33 -24.47
N TYR A 47 -5.65 -9.87 -23.28
CA TYR A 47 -4.33 -10.43 -23.01
C TYR A 47 -4.36 -11.87 -22.48
N GLY A 48 -5.49 -12.31 -21.93
CA GLY A 48 -5.60 -13.58 -21.21
C GLY A 48 -4.44 -13.80 -20.23
N SER A 49 -4.00 -15.04 -20.11
CA SER A 49 -2.79 -15.41 -19.35
C SER A 49 -1.49 -15.26 -20.15
N ASN A 50 -1.50 -14.66 -21.35
CA ASN A 50 -0.35 -14.56 -22.23
C ASN A 50 0.46 -13.25 -21.99
N PRO A 51 1.65 -13.31 -21.35
CA PRO A 51 2.44 -12.12 -21.08
C PRO A 51 2.98 -11.46 -22.37
N LEU A 52 3.10 -12.19 -23.48
CA LEU A 52 3.56 -11.60 -24.75
C LEU A 52 2.47 -10.73 -25.39
N GLU A 53 1.21 -11.14 -25.27
CA GLU A 53 0.07 -10.33 -25.72
C GLU A 53 -0.09 -9.08 -24.86
N ALA A 54 0.02 -9.20 -23.54
CA ALA A 54 0.06 -8.05 -22.64
C ALA A 54 1.19 -7.07 -23.02
N ALA A 55 2.39 -7.57 -23.30
CA ALA A 55 3.51 -6.72 -23.72
C ALA A 55 3.25 -6.05 -25.08
N ARG A 56 2.66 -6.78 -26.04
CA ARG A 56 2.31 -6.26 -27.36
C ARG A 56 1.23 -5.18 -27.28
N GLY A 57 0.17 -5.40 -26.52
CA GLY A 57 -0.91 -4.43 -26.32
C GLY A 57 -0.43 -3.17 -25.62
N VAL A 58 0.39 -3.31 -24.57
CA VAL A 58 1.03 -2.16 -23.94
C VAL A 58 1.86 -1.36 -24.92
N TYR A 59 2.60 -2.03 -25.81
CA TYR A 59 3.40 -1.36 -26.85
C TYR A 59 2.54 -0.62 -27.87
N THR A 60 1.44 -1.22 -28.34
CA THR A 60 0.52 -0.56 -29.29
C THR A 60 -0.16 0.66 -28.69
N ASP A 61 -0.45 0.63 -27.39
CA ASP A 61 -1.18 1.70 -26.70
C ASP A 61 -0.28 2.85 -26.22
N ILE A 62 1.05 2.74 -26.38
CA ILE A 62 2.00 3.79 -25.96
C ILE A 62 1.61 5.15 -26.53
N GLY A 63 1.24 5.21 -27.81
CA GLY A 63 0.86 6.45 -28.48
C GLY A 63 -0.33 7.12 -27.81
N VAL A 64 -1.42 6.35 -27.62
CA VAL A 64 -2.64 6.82 -26.95
C VAL A 64 -2.32 7.31 -25.55
N PHE A 65 -1.52 6.60 -24.77
CA PHE A 65 -1.18 7.05 -23.41
C PHE A 65 -0.31 8.31 -23.39
N LEU A 66 0.61 8.46 -24.33
CA LEU A 66 1.41 9.68 -24.48
C LEU A 66 0.54 10.89 -24.77
N ASP A 67 -0.49 10.73 -25.61
CA ASP A 67 -1.47 11.78 -25.91
C ASP A 67 -2.30 12.17 -24.68
N HIS A 68 -2.47 11.26 -23.72
CA HIS A 68 -3.08 11.52 -22.41
C HIS A 68 -2.04 11.96 -21.35
N GLY A 69 -0.82 12.31 -21.74
CA GLY A 69 0.23 12.76 -20.83
C GLY A 69 0.75 11.70 -19.86
N ASN A 70 0.66 10.43 -20.25
CA ASN A 70 0.98 9.29 -19.40
C ASN A 70 1.96 8.34 -20.10
N PHE A 71 3.08 8.02 -19.46
CA PHE A 71 4.04 7.06 -20.02
C PHE A 71 4.58 6.15 -18.93
N ARG A 72 4.07 4.92 -18.91
CA ARG A 72 4.43 3.91 -17.91
C ARG A 72 4.29 2.47 -18.44
N PRO A 73 5.00 2.11 -19.51
CA PRO A 73 4.81 0.82 -20.16
C PRO A 73 5.01 -0.36 -19.21
N ILE A 74 6.04 -0.33 -18.34
CA ILE A 74 6.25 -1.41 -17.37
C ILE A 74 5.08 -1.48 -16.38
N GLY A 75 4.56 -0.33 -15.95
CA GLY A 75 3.42 -0.30 -15.03
C GLY A 75 2.14 -0.83 -15.65
N ARG A 76 1.86 -0.48 -16.90
CA ARG A 76 0.70 -1.01 -17.64
C ARG A 76 0.82 -2.50 -17.87
N PHE A 77 2.02 -2.98 -18.19
CA PHE A 77 2.29 -4.40 -18.32
C PHE A 77 2.00 -5.16 -17.03
N THR A 78 2.49 -4.67 -15.88
CA THR A 78 2.19 -5.30 -14.59
C THR A 78 0.71 -5.23 -14.22
N GLU A 79 0.02 -4.14 -14.57
CA GLU A 79 -1.42 -3.93 -14.34
C GLU A 79 -2.26 -4.88 -15.20
N ALA A 80 -1.85 -5.11 -16.45
CA ALA A 80 -2.47 -6.09 -17.35
C ALA A 80 -2.31 -7.51 -16.78
N ILE A 81 -1.10 -7.90 -16.39
CA ILE A 81 -0.84 -9.22 -15.80
C ILE A 81 -1.66 -9.43 -14.52
N GLU A 82 -1.70 -8.45 -13.61
CA GLU A 82 -2.45 -8.55 -12.36
C GLU A 82 -3.92 -8.83 -12.65
N ARG A 83 -4.54 -8.06 -13.55
CA ARG A 83 -5.97 -8.18 -13.84
C ARG A 83 -6.32 -9.47 -14.54
N SER A 84 -5.56 -9.87 -15.55
CA SER A 84 -5.81 -11.13 -16.24
C SER A 84 -5.61 -12.31 -15.29
N PHE A 85 -4.59 -12.26 -14.43
CA PHE A 85 -4.41 -13.26 -13.37
C PHE A 85 -5.62 -13.29 -12.42
N THR A 86 -6.17 -12.14 -12.04
CA THR A 86 -7.35 -12.09 -11.15
C THR A 86 -8.56 -12.82 -11.76
N VAL A 87 -8.82 -12.67 -13.06
CA VAL A 87 -9.90 -13.39 -13.74
C VAL A 87 -9.61 -14.89 -13.83
N GLU A 88 -8.44 -15.28 -14.32
CA GLU A 88 -8.06 -16.69 -14.47
C GLU A 88 -8.03 -17.43 -13.12
N ALA A 89 -7.54 -16.78 -12.06
CA ALA A 89 -7.55 -17.35 -10.72
C ALA A 89 -8.98 -17.43 -10.15
N ALA A 90 -9.86 -16.49 -10.47
CA ALA A 90 -11.25 -16.51 -10.06
C ALA A 90 -12.01 -17.67 -10.74
N GLU A 91 -11.85 -17.84 -12.05
CA GLU A 91 -12.37 -19.00 -12.79
C GLU A 91 -11.84 -20.32 -12.21
N ALA A 92 -10.54 -20.42 -11.94
CA ALA A 92 -9.91 -21.64 -11.43
C ALA A 92 -10.32 -22.01 -9.99
N THR A 93 -10.74 -21.02 -9.18
CA THR A 93 -11.07 -21.23 -7.77
C THR A 93 -12.56 -21.17 -7.46
N GLY A 94 -13.39 -20.69 -8.40
CA GLY A 94 -14.80 -20.39 -8.18
C GLY A 94 -15.04 -19.21 -7.23
N LEU A 95 -14.01 -18.42 -6.93
CA LEU A 95 -14.12 -17.21 -6.12
C LEU A 95 -14.54 -16.02 -6.98
N THR A 96 -15.14 -15.00 -6.38
CA THR A 96 -15.38 -13.72 -7.09
C THR A 96 -14.08 -12.97 -7.34
N LEU A 97 -14.06 -12.10 -8.35
CA LEU A 97 -12.88 -11.26 -8.65
C LEU A 97 -12.46 -10.42 -7.43
N SER A 98 -13.43 -9.88 -6.68
CA SER A 98 -13.18 -9.12 -5.46
C SER A 98 -12.44 -9.95 -4.40
N ALA A 99 -12.79 -11.23 -4.23
CA ALA A 99 -12.14 -12.11 -3.26
C ALA A 99 -10.69 -12.41 -3.67
N VAL A 100 -10.45 -12.71 -4.95
CA VAL A 100 -9.10 -12.94 -5.48
C VAL A 100 -8.24 -11.68 -5.33
N GLN A 101 -8.77 -10.51 -5.72
CA GLN A 101 -8.08 -9.23 -5.57
C GLN A 101 -7.81 -8.89 -4.09
N GLY A 102 -8.75 -9.21 -3.19
CA GLY A 102 -8.58 -9.08 -1.76
C GLY A 102 -7.43 -9.93 -1.21
N VAL A 103 -7.29 -11.17 -1.68
CA VAL A 103 -6.15 -12.04 -1.33
C VAL A 103 -4.83 -11.43 -1.82
N LEU A 104 -4.76 -11.01 -3.09
CA LEU A 104 -3.57 -10.38 -3.66
C LEU A 104 -3.15 -9.12 -2.89
N ARG A 105 -4.12 -8.29 -2.51
CA ARG A 105 -3.91 -7.10 -1.67
C ARG A 105 -3.28 -7.43 -0.33
N VAL A 106 -3.86 -8.37 0.41
CA VAL A 106 -3.37 -8.74 1.75
C VAL A 106 -1.98 -9.37 1.67
N LEU A 107 -1.70 -10.15 0.62
CA LEU A 107 -0.36 -10.68 0.35
C LEU A 107 0.64 -9.57 0.02
N ALA A 108 0.27 -8.60 -0.82
CA ALA A 108 1.12 -7.45 -1.13
C ALA A 108 1.44 -6.64 0.13
N VAL A 109 0.46 -6.39 1.00
CA VAL A 109 0.68 -5.71 2.29
C VAL A 109 1.65 -6.51 3.17
N ALA A 110 1.53 -7.83 3.22
CA ALA A 110 2.46 -8.68 3.97
C ALA A 110 3.90 -8.56 3.46
N VAL A 111 4.09 -8.55 2.14
CA VAL A 111 5.41 -8.33 1.51
C VAL A 111 5.93 -6.94 1.85
N LEU A 112 5.08 -5.90 1.76
CA LEU A 112 5.45 -4.53 2.12
C LEU A 112 5.88 -4.45 3.60
N ALA A 113 5.16 -5.08 4.52
CA ALA A 113 5.49 -5.11 5.94
C ALA A 113 6.87 -5.75 6.18
N VAL A 114 7.19 -6.83 5.46
CA VAL A 114 8.51 -7.47 5.54
C VAL A 114 9.60 -6.53 5.03
N VAL A 115 9.41 -5.91 3.86
CA VAL A 115 10.39 -4.99 3.26
C VAL A 115 10.60 -3.76 4.14
N ALA A 116 9.52 -3.14 4.63
CA ALA A 116 9.56 -2.01 5.53
C ALA A 116 10.29 -2.35 6.84
N THR A 117 10.06 -3.55 7.39
CA THR A 117 10.80 -4.05 8.57
C THR A 117 12.30 -4.21 8.28
N ARG A 118 12.69 -4.63 7.06
CA ARG A 118 14.10 -4.70 6.66
C ARG A 118 14.73 -3.31 6.55
N VAL A 119 14.01 -2.33 6.01
CA VAL A 119 14.44 -0.92 5.97
C VAL A 119 14.62 -0.39 7.39
N ALA A 120 13.65 -0.61 8.28
CA ALA A 120 13.72 -0.19 9.68
C ALA A 120 14.92 -0.81 10.41
N ALA A 121 15.16 -2.11 10.21
CA ALA A 121 16.32 -2.80 10.78
C ALA A 121 17.64 -2.25 10.24
N ALA A 122 17.71 -1.95 8.94
CA ALA A 122 18.89 -1.40 8.30
C ALA A 122 19.25 0.03 8.77
N LEU A 123 18.24 0.81 9.19
CA LEU A 123 18.39 2.14 9.78
C LEU A 123 18.72 2.07 11.28
N ALA A 124 18.12 1.12 12.00
CA ALA A 124 18.20 1.09 13.46
C ALA A 124 19.42 0.34 14.04
N SER A 125 20.09 -0.51 13.26
CA SER A 125 21.24 -1.30 13.72
C SER A 125 22.57 -0.65 13.30
N PRO A 126 23.38 -0.13 14.25
CA PRO A 126 24.74 0.32 13.96
C PRO A 126 25.64 -0.88 13.64
N GLN A 127 26.41 -0.79 12.56
CA GLN A 127 27.38 -1.83 12.22
C GLN A 127 28.66 -1.66 13.03
N THR A 128 28.85 -2.51 14.03
CA THR A 128 30.16 -2.69 14.67
C THR A 128 30.85 -4.00 14.23
N SER A 129 30.11 -5.00 13.73
CA SER A 129 30.62 -6.18 12.99
C SER A 129 29.48 -7.11 12.53
N PRO A 130 29.57 -7.81 11.37
CA PRO A 130 28.57 -8.80 10.92
C PRO A 130 28.37 -9.95 11.92
N ALA A 131 29.42 -10.33 12.66
CA ALA A 131 29.37 -11.38 13.67
C ALA A 131 28.59 -10.96 14.94
N THR A 132 28.42 -9.65 15.15
CA THR A 132 27.76 -9.07 16.32
C THR A 132 26.60 -8.16 15.97
N ALA A 133 26.07 -8.22 14.74
CA ALA A 133 24.89 -7.45 14.33
C ALA A 133 23.70 -7.82 15.23
N ARG A 134 23.40 -6.93 16.18
CA ARG A 134 22.32 -7.07 17.14
C ARG A 134 21.15 -6.18 16.72
N LEU A 135 19.94 -6.69 16.93
CA LEU A 135 18.70 -5.99 16.61
C LEU A 135 18.38 -4.99 17.71
N HIS A 136 18.13 -3.74 17.33
CA HIS A 136 17.69 -2.70 18.26
C HIS A 136 16.26 -3.04 18.77
N PRO A 137 15.91 -2.81 20.05
CA PRO A 137 14.57 -3.17 20.56
C PRO A 137 13.40 -2.55 19.77
N ALA A 138 13.59 -1.36 19.20
CA ALA A 138 12.59 -0.72 18.34
C ALA A 138 12.28 -1.53 17.06
N THR A 139 13.23 -2.29 16.52
CA THR A 139 12.99 -3.13 15.32
C THR A 139 12.09 -4.32 15.63
N ALA A 140 12.04 -4.76 16.89
CA ALA A 140 11.12 -5.81 17.32
C ALA A 140 9.68 -5.30 17.46
N LEU A 141 9.47 -4.00 17.67
CA LEU A 141 8.15 -3.37 17.70
C LEU A 141 7.71 -2.85 16.34
N TYR A 142 8.64 -2.65 15.39
CA TYR A 142 8.35 -2.06 14.09
C TYR A 142 7.21 -2.77 13.32
N PRO A 143 7.10 -4.11 13.28
CA PRO A 143 5.96 -4.76 12.63
C PRO A 143 4.60 -4.34 13.19
N LEU A 144 4.49 -4.15 14.50
CA LEU A 144 3.26 -3.63 15.13
C LEU A 144 3.04 -2.16 14.79
N ILE A 145 4.11 -1.36 14.78
CA ILE A 145 4.05 0.07 14.42
C ILE A 145 3.57 0.24 12.97
N PHE A 146 4.10 -0.58 12.06
CA PHE A 146 3.68 -0.60 10.67
C PHE A 146 2.21 -1.03 10.55
N ALA A 147 1.77 -2.07 11.25
CA ALA A 147 0.36 -2.45 11.24
C ALA A 147 -0.58 -1.35 11.79
N ALA A 148 -0.16 -0.60 12.81
CA ALA A 148 -0.96 0.45 13.42
C ALA A 148 -1.21 1.68 12.52
N VAL A 149 -0.55 1.77 11.36
CA VAL A 149 -0.75 2.87 10.39
C VAL A 149 -1.53 2.43 9.14
N LEU A 150 -1.78 1.14 8.94
CA LEU A 150 -2.42 0.58 7.73
C LEU A 150 -3.95 0.73 7.75
N VAL A 151 -4.44 1.96 7.76
CA VAL A 151 -5.86 2.27 7.78
C VAL A 151 -6.39 2.43 6.36
N ALA A 152 -7.43 1.67 6.01
CA ALA A 152 -8.21 1.85 4.78
C ALA A 152 -9.06 3.12 4.89
N ALA A 153 -8.54 4.24 4.40
CA ALA A 153 -9.22 5.53 4.42
C ALA A 153 -10.21 5.66 3.24
N GLY A 154 -11.32 4.92 3.30
CA GLY A 154 -12.41 5.00 2.32
C GLY A 154 -12.28 4.11 1.08
N PRO A 155 -13.31 4.07 0.21
CA PRO A 155 -13.33 3.24 -1.01
C PRO A 155 -12.31 3.68 -2.06
N ALA A 156 -11.95 4.96 -2.05
CA ALA A 156 -10.86 5.49 -2.86
C ALA A 156 -9.48 5.29 -2.22
N GLY A 157 -9.36 4.76 -1.01
CA GLY A 157 -8.07 4.59 -0.33
C GLY A 157 -7.06 3.75 -1.11
N SER A 158 -5.77 4.03 -0.92
CA SER A 158 -4.68 3.27 -1.56
C SER A 158 -4.52 1.82 -1.06
N LEU A 159 -5.14 1.49 0.07
CA LEU A 159 -5.24 0.11 0.58
C LEU A 159 -6.46 -0.63 0.01
N THR A 160 -7.45 0.07 -0.55
CA THR A 160 -8.70 -0.51 -1.04
C THR A 160 -8.74 -0.59 -2.57
N LYS A 161 -8.03 0.30 -3.27
CA LYS A 161 -7.92 0.31 -4.73
C LYS A 161 -6.50 -0.02 -5.19
N TYR A 162 -6.35 -0.64 -6.35
CA TYR A 162 -5.08 -0.80 -7.08
C TYR A 162 -3.97 -1.44 -6.27
N SER A 163 -4.24 -2.64 -5.77
CA SER A 163 -3.43 -3.22 -4.72
C SER A 163 -2.00 -3.51 -5.17
N PHE A 164 -1.79 -4.26 -6.25
CA PHE A 164 -0.41 -4.51 -6.71
C PHE A 164 0.22 -3.26 -7.30
N ARG A 165 -0.53 -2.45 -8.04
CA ARG A 165 -0.02 -1.17 -8.56
C ARG A 165 0.48 -0.28 -7.42
N ILE A 166 -0.31 0.07 -6.41
CA ILE A 166 0.15 1.03 -5.38
C ILE A 166 1.10 0.37 -4.38
N ILE A 167 0.71 -0.76 -3.78
CA ILE A 167 1.51 -1.43 -2.75
C ILE A 167 2.79 -2.03 -3.36
N GLY A 168 2.70 -2.61 -4.57
CA GLY A 168 3.85 -3.14 -5.30
C GLY A 168 4.89 -2.08 -5.65
N TRP A 169 4.48 -0.86 -6.02
CA TRP A 169 5.44 0.23 -6.22
C TRP A 169 6.08 0.69 -4.91
N MET A 170 5.37 0.66 -3.78
CA MET A 170 5.98 0.94 -2.48
C MET A 170 7.03 -0.12 -2.11
N ILE A 171 6.72 -1.40 -2.35
CA ILE A 171 7.68 -2.49 -2.22
C ILE A 171 8.91 -2.20 -3.08
N LEU A 172 8.72 -1.85 -4.35
CA LEU A 172 9.83 -1.53 -5.27
C LEU A 172 10.67 -0.36 -4.76
N ILE A 173 10.06 0.76 -4.38
CA ILE A 173 10.76 1.95 -3.88
C ILE A 173 11.65 1.60 -2.67
N LEU A 174 11.12 0.86 -1.70
CA LEU A 174 11.88 0.44 -0.52
C LEU A 174 12.98 -0.59 -0.86
N LEU A 175 12.73 -1.51 -1.79
CA LEU A 175 13.73 -2.45 -2.29
C LEU A 175 14.86 -1.75 -3.04
N LEU A 176 14.56 -0.71 -3.83
CA LEU A 176 15.56 0.10 -4.53
C LEU A 176 16.44 0.86 -3.53
N ALA A 177 15.86 1.43 -2.47
CA ALA A 177 16.62 2.05 -1.38
C ALA A 177 17.59 1.05 -0.72
N LEU A 178 17.11 -0.16 -0.39
CA LEU A 178 17.93 -1.26 0.13
C LEU A 178 19.02 -1.70 -0.86
N ALA A 179 18.71 -1.73 -2.16
CA ALA A 179 19.64 -2.13 -3.20
C ALA A 179 20.77 -1.11 -3.36
N VAL A 180 20.47 0.19 -3.28
CA VAL A 180 21.44 1.29 -3.39
C VAL A 180 22.43 1.28 -2.23
N ALA A 181 21.93 1.18 -0.99
CA ALA A 181 22.75 1.31 0.21
C ALA A 181 22.81 0.00 0.99
N ARG A 182 23.44 -1.04 0.43
CA ARG A 182 23.69 -2.30 1.16
C ARG A 182 24.75 -2.11 2.22
N ASP A 183 24.80 -3.04 3.17
CA ASP A 183 25.74 -3.00 4.30
C ASP A 183 27.20 -2.81 3.88
N ARG A 184 27.66 -3.63 2.93
CA ARG A 184 29.02 -3.56 2.36
C ARG A 184 29.28 -2.30 1.53
N ASP A 185 28.24 -1.57 1.14
CA ASP A 185 28.34 -0.43 0.21
C ASP A 185 28.52 0.90 0.95
N LEU A 186 28.33 0.92 2.27
CA LEU A 186 28.57 2.09 3.13
C LEU A 186 30.06 2.33 3.42
N GLN A 187 30.93 1.45 2.93
CA GLN A 187 32.38 1.60 3.01
C GLN A 187 32.95 2.01 1.64
N ALA A 188 34.17 2.56 1.65
CA ALA A 188 34.89 2.86 0.41
C ALA A 188 35.32 1.56 -0.25
N ARG A 189 34.72 1.24 -1.41
CA ARG A 189 35.09 0.08 -2.22
C ARG A 189 34.97 0.40 -3.71
N PRO A 190 35.75 -0.28 -4.58
CA PRO A 190 35.50 -0.23 -6.00
C PRO A 190 34.11 -0.81 -6.33
N VAL A 191 33.44 -0.21 -7.30
CA VAL A 191 32.15 -0.67 -7.86
C VAL A 191 32.45 -1.09 -9.29
N SER A 192 32.10 -2.33 -9.65
CA SER A 192 32.35 -2.81 -11.01
C SER A 192 31.41 -2.11 -12.00
N TRP A 193 31.83 -2.02 -13.27
CA TRP A 193 30.97 -1.46 -14.32
C TRP A 193 29.65 -2.24 -14.44
N ARG A 194 29.65 -3.55 -14.20
CA ARG A 194 28.44 -4.39 -14.18
C ARG A 194 27.47 -3.97 -13.09
N GLU A 195 27.97 -3.64 -11.89
CA GLU A 195 27.14 -3.11 -10.81
C GLU A 195 26.55 -1.75 -11.17
N LEU A 196 27.31 -0.86 -11.81
CA LEU A 196 26.82 0.44 -12.26
C LEU A 196 25.77 0.31 -13.37
N ALA A 197 26.03 -0.55 -14.37
CA ALA A 197 25.09 -0.82 -15.47
C ALA A 197 23.78 -1.42 -14.95
N LEU A 198 23.85 -2.33 -13.96
CA LEU A 198 22.65 -2.87 -13.31
C LEU A 198 21.88 -1.78 -12.56
N MET A 199 22.55 -0.91 -11.79
CA MET A 199 21.87 0.19 -11.09
C MET A 199 21.24 1.17 -12.08
N ALA A 200 21.93 1.53 -13.16
CA ALA A 200 21.38 2.38 -14.21
C ALA A 200 20.17 1.73 -14.89
N SER A 201 20.23 0.43 -15.18
CA SER A 201 19.09 -0.32 -15.74
C SER A 201 17.89 -0.36 -14.80
N LEU A 202 18.12 -0.53 -13.50
CA LEU A 202 17.07 -0.43 -12.48
C LEU A 202 16.47 0.98 -12.41
N GLY A 203 17.30 2.01 -12.55
CA GLY A 203 16.86 3.40 -12.63
C GLY A 203 15.95 3.63 -13.83
N LEU A 204 16.39 3.19 -15.00
CA LEU A 204 15.62 3.27 -16.23
C LEU A 204 14.29 2.54 -16.08
N ALA A 205 14.30 1.28 -15.64
CA ALA A 205 13.07 0.53 -15.40
C ALA A 205 12.14 1.23 -14.40
N ALA A 206 12.67 1.76 -13.30
CA ALA A 206 11.90 2.50 -12.29
C ALA A 206 11.25 3.79 -12.83
N SER A 207 11.83 4.43 -13.84
CA SER A 207 11.21 5.60 -14.48
C SER A 207 10.02 5.23 -15.38
N LEU A 208 9.98 3.98 -15.86
CA LEU A 208 8.97 3.45 -16.79
C LEU A 208 7.81 2.71 -16.09
N THR A 209 7.84 2.60 -14.75
CA THR A 209 6.84 1.86 -13.98
C THR A 209 5.65 2.72 -13.57
N TYR A 210 5.87 3.81 -12.83
CA TYR A 210 4.75 4.59 -12.30
C TYR A 210 5.17 5.95 -11.76
N ASP A 211 4.25 6.90 -11.75
CA ASP A 211 4.49 8.26 -11.25
C ASP A 211 4.92 8.26 -9.76
N LEU A 212 4.44 7.32 -8.94
CA LEU A 212 4.89 7.20 -7.55
C LEU A 212 6.36 6.83 -7.39
N VAL A 213 6.95 6.15 -8.38
CA VAL A 213 8.34 5.69 -8.31
C VAL A 213 9.32 6.86 -8.49
N TYR A 214 8.84 8.06 -8.81
CA TYR A 214 9.66 9.27 -8.93
C TYR A 214 10.31 9.69 -7.61
N VAL A 215 9.75 9.24 -6.48
CA VAL A 215 10.35 9.43 -5.16
C VAL A 215 11.49 8.46 -4.89
N ALA A 216 11.70 7.42 -5.71
CA ALA A 216 12.73 6.40 -5.44
C ALA A 216 14.15 6.99 -5.42
N PRO A 217 14.61 7.82 -6.39
CA PRO A 217 15.92 8.44 -6.32
C PRO A 217 16.17 9.32 -5.08
N PRO A 218 15.29 10.29 -4.72
CA PRO A 218 15.51 11.09 -3.52
C PRO A 218 15.38 10.27 -2.24
N LEU A 219 14.43 9.32 -2.17
CA LEU A 219 14.25 8.49 -0.97
C LEU A 219 15.43 7.51 -0.77
N ALA A 220 16.00 6.97 -1.84
CA ALA A 220 17.22 6.17 -1.78
C ALA A 220 18.44 7.01 -1.33
N ALA A 221 18.52 8.27 -1.73
CA ALA A 221 19.54 9.20 -1.24
C ALA A 221 19.40 9.41 0.28
N VAL A 222 18.19 9.75 0.74
CA VAL A 222 17.90 9.95 2.17
C VAL A 222 18.19 8.67 2.95
N PHE A 223 17.79 7.50 2.44
CA PHE A 223 18.10 6.21 3.06
C PHE A 223 19.61 6.02 3.23
N MET A 224 20.38 6.19 2.16
CA MET A 224 21.85 6.09 2.19
C MET A 224 22.45 7.04 3.25
N LEU A 225 22.03 8.30 3.27
CA LEU A 225 22.54 9.31 4.21
C LEU A 225 22.16 8.97 5.65
N ALA A 226 20.90 8.57 5.88
CA ALA A 226 20.40 8.16 7.18
C ALA A 226 21.15 6.93 7.71
N ARG A 227 21.45 5.95 6.84
CA ARG A 227 22.28 4.78 7.20
C ARG A 227 23.71 5.17 7.53
N ASN A 228 24.32 6.06 6.75
CA ASN A 228 25.67 6.54 7.03
C ASN A 228 25.73 7.25 8.40
N ALA A 229 24.74 8.10 8.69
CA ALA A 229 24.60 8.78 9.97
C ALA A 229 24.34 7.82 11.14
N ALA A 230 23.49 6.79 10.94
CA ALA A 230 23.22 5.75 11.93
C ALA A 230 24.49 5.01 12.36
N ASN A 231 25.39 4.72 11.40
CA ASN A 231 26.70 4.12 11.64
C ASN A 231 27.73 5.08 12.25
N GLY A 232 27.40 6.37 12.38
CA GLY A 232 28.32 7.36 12.95
C GLY A 232 29.48 7.74 12.03
N HIS A 233 29.39 7.45 10.74
CA HIS A 233 30.41 7.83 9.77
C HIS A 233 30.27 9.33 9.44
N PRO A 234 31.39 10.08 9.32
CA PRO A 234 31.37 11.47 8.86
C PRO A 234 30.69 11.60 7.49
N LEU A 235 29.87 12.65 7.31
CA LEU A 235 29.14 12.87 6.04
C LEU A 235 30.08 13.02 4.84
N LYS A 236 31.25 13.65 5.04
CA LYS A 236 32.29 13.79 4.01
C LYS A 236 32.77 12.44 3.43
N ASN A 237 32.65 11.35 4.19
CA ASN A 237 33.07 10.03 3.74
C ASN A 237 32.06 9.40 2.77
N VAL A 238 30.79 9.87 2.74
CA VAL A 238 29.76 9.39 1.80
C VAL A 238 30.23 9.52 0.36
N LEU A 239 30.96 10.58 0.04
CA LEU A 239 31.54 10.85 -1.29
C LEU A 239 32.44 9.72 -1.82
N ARG A 240 32.99 8.91 -0.92
CA ARG A 240 33.89 7.79 -1.27
C ARG A 240 33.21 6.43 -1.24
N THR A 241 31.95 6.37 -0.82
CA THR A 241 31.22 5.09 -0.64
C THR A 241 30.76 4.51 -1.97
N ALA A 242 30.66 3.17 -2.02
CA ALA A 242 30.02 2.51 -3.16
C ALA A 242 28.53 2.83 -3.25
N ALA A 243 27.86 3.06 -2.11
CA ALA A 243 26.45 3.43 -2.07
C ALA A 243 26.17 4.71 -2.87
N LEU A 244 27.02 5.74 -2.76
CA LEU A 244 26.86 6.97 -3.55
C LEU A 244 27.01 6.70 -5.05
N ARG A 245 28.01 5.90 -5.45
CA ARG A 245 28.22 5.56 -6.88
C ARG A 245 27.04 4.77 -7.45
N ARG A 246 26.49 3.84 -6.67
CA ARG A 246 25.29 3.07 -7.03
C ARG A 246 24.06 3.95 -7.13
N TRP A 247 23.87 4.86 -6.17
CA TRP A 247 22.81 5.86 -6.19
C TRP A 247 22.95 6.75 -7.43
N ALA A 248 24.15 7.26 -7.71
CA ALA A 248 24.40 8.11 -8.87
C ALA A 248 24.08 7.38 -10.19
N ALA A 249 24.51 6.12 -10.35
CA ALA A 249 24.18 5.32 -11.52
C ALA A 249 22.67 5.06 -11.63
N PHE A 250 22.01 4.71 -10.52
CA PHE A 250 20.55 4.55 -10.47
C PHE A 250 19.81 5.83 -10.87
N SER A 251 20.16 6.96 -10.27
CA SER A 251 19.57 8.26 -10.59
C SER A 251 19.86 8.67 -12.03
N ALA A 252 21.06 8.41 -12.56
CA ALA A 252 21.39 8.69 -13.95
C ALA A 252 20.53 7.88 -14.92
N GLY A 253 20.39 6.57 -14.69
CA GLY A 253 19.51 5.73 -15.51
C GLY A 253 18.04 6.13 -15.41
N PHE A 254 17.59 6.52 -14.22
CA PHE A 254 16.25 7.05 -14.01
C PHE A 254 16.02 8.34 -14.81
N LEU A 255 16.92 9.31 -14.70
CA LEU A 255 16.82 10.59 -15.40
C LEU A 255 16.93 10.43 -16.93
N ALA A 256 17.73 9.48 -17.40
CA ALA A 256 17.92 9.21 -18.83
C ALA A 256 16.62 8.82 -19.56
N ALA A 257 15.65 8.23 -18.86
CA ALA A 257 14.33 7.93 -19.42
C ALA A 257 13.27 8.94 -18.93
N PHE A 258 13.29 9.34 -17.65
CA PHE A 258 12.33 10.28 -17.09
C PHE A 258 12.32 11.64 -17.82
N VAL A 259 13.49 12.24 -18.07
CA VAL A 259 13.57 13.59 -18.66
C VAL A 259 13.06 13.60 -20.11
N PRO A 260 13.55 12.74 -21.03
CA PRO A 260 13.04 12.75 -22.41
C PRO A 260 11.55 12.47 -22.50
N VAL A 261 11.04 11.50 -21.72
CA VAL A 261 9.62 11.18 -21.67
C VAL A 261 8.78 12.38 -21.26
N ARG A 262 9.21 13.11 -20.22
CA ARG A 262 8.49 14.29 -19.75
C ARG A 262 8.52 15.45 -20.73
N LEU A 263 9.61 15.59 -21.50
CA LEU A 263 9.67 16.56 -22.60
C LEU A 263 8.72 16.18 -23.74
N ILE A 264 8.65 14.90 -24.12
CA ILE A 264 7.72 14.41 -25.15
C ILE A 264 6.26 14.62 -24.71
N ILE A 265 5.94 14.30 -23.46
CA ILE A 265 4.61 14.55 -22.89
C ILE A 265 4.28 16.04 -22.93
N ALA A 266 5.21 16.90 -22.49
CA ALA A 266 5.00 18.35 -22.50
C ALA A 266 4.75 18.90 -23.90
N ASP A 267 5.49 18.42 -24.91
CA ASP A 267 5.29 18.80 -26.31
C ASP A 267 3.90 18.38 -26.83
N ARG A 268 3.50 17.12 -26.61
CA ARG A 268 2.17 16.63 -27.04
C ARG A 268 1.02 17.35 -26.33
N CYS A 269 1.17 17.60 -25.03
CA CYS A 269 0.18 18.35 -24.25
C CYS A 269 0.15 19.85 -24.60
N GLY A 270 1.21 20.39 -25.20
CA GLY A 270 1.19 21.75 -25.74
C GLY A 270 0.41 21.87 -27.05
N GLN A 271 0.21 20.74 -27.75
CA GLN A 271 -0.47 20.68 -29.05
C GLN A 271 -1.93 20.19 -28.95
N ASN A 272 -2.28 19.46 -27.89
CA ASN A 272 -3.61 18.87 -27.65
C ASN A 272 -4.10 19.13 -26.22
N ASP A 273 -5.41 19.08 -26.00
CA ASP A 273 -5.99 19.05 -24.65
C ASP A 273 -5.62 17.73 -23.94
N CYS A 274 -4.59 17.80 -23.09
CA CYS A 274 -4.12 16.64 -22.35
C CYS A 274 -5.05 16.25 -21.20
N TYR A 275 -4.84 15.05 -20.67
CA TYR A 275 -5.55 14.58 -19.48
C TYR A 275 -5.40 15.57 -18.32
N ALA A 276 -6.52 16.10 -17.81
CA ALA A 276 -6.55 17.15 -16.79
C ALA A 276 -5.75 16.82 -15.51
N ALA A 277 -5.58 15.53 -15.16
CA ALA A 277 -4.76 15.15 -14.00
C ALA A 277 -3.25 15.26 -14.21
N SER A 278 -2.80 15.55 -15.43
CA SER A 278 -1.41 15.79 -15.79
C SER A 278 -1.01 17.26 -15.63
N GLU A 279 -1.98 18.16 -15.45
CA GLU A 279 -1.73 19.58 -15.20
C GLU A 279 -1.08 19.80 -13.84
N ILE A 280 0.04 20.52 -13.84
CA ILE A 280 0.80 20.87 -12.63
C ILE A 280 0.56 22.34 -12.33
N ASP A 281 -0.02 22.63 -11.16
CA ASP A 281 -0.14 23.97 -10.63
C ASP A 281 0.55 24.07 -9.26
N VAL A 282 1.43 25.06 -9.14
CA VAL A 282 2.22 25.35 -7.94
C VAL A 282 1.62 26.59 -7.28
N SER A 283 0.72 26.37 -6.33
CA SER A 283 -0.01 27.42 -5.62
C SER A 283 0.12 27.29 -4.09
N GLY A 284 -0.36 28.28 -3.33
CA GLY A 284 -0.46 28.14 -1.86
C GLY A 284 -1.37 26.99 -1.42
N GLU A 285 -2.38 26.68 -2.24
CA GLU A 285 -3.32 25.57 -2.04
C GLU A 285 -2.61 24.20 -2.13
N MET A 286 -1.61 24.08 -3.01
CA MET A 286 -0.75 22.89 -3.09
C MET A 286 -0.09 22.60 -1.74
N VAL A 287 0.44 23.62 -1.06
CA VAL A 287 1.12 23.47 0.25
C VAL A 287 0.12 23.04 1.32
N GLN A 288 -1.06 23.65 1.35
CA GLN A 288 -2.13 23.26 2.29
C GLN A 288 -2.55 21.81 2.08
N MET A 289 -2.73 21.38 0.84
CA MET A 289 -3.04 19.98 0.54
C MET A 289 -1.89 19.03 0.85
N ALA A 290 -0.64 19.40 0.58
CA ALA A 290 0.51 18.59 0.97
C ALA A 290 0.55 18.40 2.49
N ALA A 291 0.29 19.47 3.26
CA ALA A 291 0.19 19.38 4.71
C ALA A 291 -0.99 18.50 5.17
N GLY A 292 -2.18 18.69 4.58
CA GLY A 292 -3.37 17.88 4.86
C GLY A 292 -3.13 16.39 4.56
N ARG A 293 -2.48 16.08 3.43
CA ARG A 293 -2.11 14.71 3.02
C ARG A 293 -1.03 14.11 3.91
N ALA A 294 -0.03 14.89 4.28
CA ALA A 294 0.99 14.44 5.22
C ALA A 294 0.35 14.08 6.58
N LEU A 295 -0.63 14.86 7.04
CA LEU A 295 -1.33 14.59 8.30
C LEU A 295 -2.37 13.46 8.19
N SER A 296 -3.00 13.25 7.04
CA SER A 296 -4.08 12.27 6.87
C SER A 296 -3.62 10.83 7.06
N GLY A 297 -2.37 10.50 6.72
CA GLY A 297 -1.80 9.18 6.95
C GLY A 297 -1.26 8.95 8.37
N ALA A 298 -1.36 9.93 9.26
CA ALA A 298 -0.91 9.82 10.66
C ALA A 298 -2.03 9.26 11.55
N PRO A 299 -1.76 8.29 12.45
CA PRO A 299 -2.66 8.05 13.57
C PRO A 299 -2.74 9.29 14.49
N PRO A 300 -3.93 9.68 14.99
CA PRO A 300 -5.23 9.02 14.86
C PRO A 300 -6.09 9.51 13.67
N ALA A 301 -5.59 10.38 12.79
CA ALA A 301 -6.38 11.03 11.74
C ALA A 301 -7.13 10.03 10.84
N GLY A 302 -6.45 8.96 10.39
CA GLY A 302 -7.09 7.90 9.61
C GLY A 302 -8.22 7.18 10.35
N TRP A 303 -8.05 6.89 11.65
CA TRP A 303 -9.08 6.25 12.47
C TRP A 303 -10.31 7.15 12.65
N HIS A 304 -10.07 8.44 12.87
CA HIS A 304 -11.12 9.45 13.00
C HIS A 304 -11.90 9.57 11.68
N HIS A 305 -11.21 9.68 10.55
CA HIS A 305 -11.85 9.77 9.24
C HIS A 305 -12.76 8.56 8.94
N VAL A 306 -12.29 7.34 9.18
CA VAL A 306 -13.14 6.15 9.03
C VAL A 306 -14.35 6.19 9.97
N SER A 307 -14.17 6.68 11.21
CA SER A 307 -15.28 6.81 12.16
C SER A 307 -16.33 7.82 11.68
N GLU A 308 -15.91 8.92 11.06
CA GLU A 308 -16.81 9.88 10.43
C GLU A 308 -17.56 9.27 9.24
N LEU A 309 -16.87 8.54 8.35
CA LEU A 309 -17.51 7.84 7.22
C LEU A 309 -18.58 6.85 7.69
N VAL A 310 -18.31 6.09 8.75
CA VAL A 310 -19.30 5.17 9.35
C VAL A 310 -20.51 5.94 9.85
N ARG A 311 -20.30 7.07 10.54
CA ARG A 311 -21.41 7.90 11.02
C ARG A 311 -22.28 8.41 9.87
N TYR A 312 -21.70 8.81 8.75
CA TYR A 312 -22.46 9.24 7.57
C TYR A 312 -23.23 8.09 6.91
N ALA A 313 -22.61 6.91 6.80
CA ALA A 313 -23.22 5.71 6.25
C ALA A 313 -24.43 5.24 7.09
N ASP A 314 -24.28 5.21 8.42
CA ASP A 314 -25.32 4.78 9.36
C ASP A 314 -26.53 5.71 9.35
N LEU A 315 -26.31 7.01 9.10
CA LEU A 315 -27.38 8.00 8.98
C LEU A 315 -28.18 7.84 7.66
N ARG A 316 -27.76 6.94 6.75
CA ARG A 316 -28.33 6.75 5.40
C ARG A 316 -28.46 8.05 4.58
N THR A 317 -27.77 9.11 5.00
CA THR A 317 -27.78 10.40 4.34
C THR A 317 -26.68 10.42 3.27
N PRO A 318 -27.01 10.65 1.99
CA PRO A 318 -26.00 10.86 0.95
C PRO A 318 -25.07 12.03 1.31
N PRO A 319 -23.82 12.02 0.80
CA PRO A 319 -23.35 11.22 -0.33
C PRO A 319 -22.62 9.93 0.09
N TRP A 320 -22.93 8.82 -0.58
CA TRP A 320 -22.09 7.64 -0.52
C TRP A 320 -20.83 7.91 -1.35
N PRO A 321 -19.62 7.67 -0.83
CA PRO A 321 -18.35 8.03 -1.50
C PRO A 321 -18.10 7.33 -2.86
N SER A 322 -18.96 6.39 -3.27
CA SER A 322 -18.93 5.72 -4.57
C SER A 322 -20.01 6.21 -5.55
N ILE A 323 -20.85 7.16 -5.16
CA ILE A 323 -21.98 7.66 -5.97
C ILE A 323 -21.68 9.12 -6.36
N PRO A 324 -21.61 9.45 -7.67
CA PRO A 324 -21.42 10.82 -8.12
C PRO A 324 -22.50 11.77 -7.58
N PRO A 325 -22.20 13.08 -7.44
CA PRO A 325 -23.23 14.07 -7.16
C PRO A 325 -24.33 14.02 -8.23
N GLY A 326 -25.60 13.88 -7.83
CA GLY A 326 -26.75 13.91 -8.74
C GLY A 326 -27.43 12.56 -9.03
N VAL A 327 -26.92 11.45 -8.51
CA VAL A 327 -27.60 10.13 -8.57
C VAL A 327 -28.49 9.97 -7.34
N ASP A 328 -29.79 9.73 -7.53
CA ASP A 328 -30.76 9.53 -6.45
C ASP A 328 -30.56 8.15 -5.78
N PRO A 329 -30.07 8.08 -4.53
CA PRO A 329 -29.88 6.81 -3.83
C PRO A 329 -31.21 6.17 -3.41
N GLY A 330 -32.33 6.89 -3.45
CA GLY A 330 -33.67 6.41 -3.10
C GLY A 330 -34.25 5.36 -4.06
N ALA A 331 -33.64 5.18 -5.24
CA ALA A 331 -34.04 4.16 -6.21
C ALA A 331 -33.67 2.74 -5.77
N VAL A 332 -32.73 2.58 -4.82
CA VAL A 332 -32.33 1.27 -4.31
C VAL A 332 -33.04 1.02 -2.98
N ARG A 333 -34.11 0.22 -3.00
CA ARG A 333 -34.70 -0.32 -1.77
C ARG A 333 -33.65 -1.16 -1.06
N ALA A 334 -33.05 -0.61 -0.02
CA ALA A 334 -32.36 -1.36 1.02
C ALA A 334 -33.40 -2.09 1.89
N ASP A 335 -34.23 -2.93 1.28
CA ASP A 335 -35.14 -3.79 2.01
C ASP A 335 -34.32 -4.99 2.52
N GLU A 336 -34.22 -5.06 3.85
CA GLU A 336 -33.68 -6.17 4.65
C GLU A 336 -32.26 -6.66 4.28
N VAL A 337 -31.23 -5.92 4.73
CA VAL A 337 -29.98 -6.59 5.13
C VAL A 337 -30.32 -7.44 6.35
N THR A 338 -30.69 -8.69 6.10
CA THR A 338 -30.93 -9.68 7.14
C THR A 338 -29.59 -9.95 7.82
N TYR A 339 -29.49 -9.58 9.10
CA TYR A 339 -28.36 -9.93 9.97
C TYR A 339 -28.28 -11.46 10.10
N GLY A 340 -27.53 -12.09 9.19
CA GLY A 340 -27.45 -13.54 9.02
C GLY A 340 -26.17 -14.15 9.61
N VAL A 341 -25.94 -15.42 9.29
CA VAL A 341 -24.75 -16.21 9.68
C VAL A 341 -23.42 -15.52 9.26
N SER A 342 -23.45 -14.70 8.22
CA SER A 342 -22.33 -13.87 7.74
C SER A 342 -21.84 -12.86 8.78
N ASP A 343 -22.74 -12.24 9.55
CA ASP A 343 -22.37 -11.28 10.59
C ASP A 343 -21.85 -11.96 11.85
N PHE A 344 -22.39 -13.13 12.19
CA PHE A 344 -21.85 -13.96 13.26
C PHE A 344 -20.43 -14.44 12.94
N ALA A 345 -20.19 -14.87 11.70
CA ALA A 345 -18.86 -15.25 11.22
C ALA A 345 -17.89 -14.07 11.17
N ALA A 346 -18.34 -12.89 10.73
CA ALA A 346 -17.55 -11.66 10.71
C ALA A 346 -17.16 -11.20 12.14
N ASN A 347 -18.12 -11.19 13.07
CA ASN A 347 -17.88 -10.83 14.47
C ASN A 347 -16.97 -11.84 15.18
N SER A 348 -17.15 -13.14 14.92
CA SER A 348 -16.26 -14.19 15.43
C SER A 348 -14.83 -14.06 14.89
N LEU A 349 -14.67 -13.74 13.61
CA LEU A 349 -13.37 -13.47 13.01
C LEU A 349 -12.70 -12.27 13.65
N ILE A 350 -13.42 -11.16 13.91
CA ILE A 350 -12.88 -9.99 14.59
C ILE A 350 -12.39 -10.35 15.99
N ALA A 351 -13.15 -11.13 16.78
CA ALA A 351 -12.73 -11.58 18.10
C ALA A 351 -11.43 -12.41 18.04
N VAL A 352 -11.32 -13.33 17.07
CA VAL A 352 -10.10 -14.12 16.83
C VAL A 352 -8.92 -13.23 16.46
N LEU A 353 -9.13 -12.24 15.58
CA LEU A 353 -8.09 -11.29 15.16
C LEU A 353 -7.65 -10.37 16.31
N LEU A 354 -8.56 -9.97 17.20
CA LEU A 354 -8.23 -9.23 18.43
C LEU A 354 -7.40 -10.09 19.39
N ALA A 355 -7.77 -11.35 19.60
CA ALA A 355 -6.97 -12.28 20.40
C ALA A 355 -5.57 -12.48 19.81
N ALA A 356 -5.46 -12.62 18.49
CA ALA A 356 -4.19 -12.68 17.78
C ALA A 356 -3.36 -11.40 17.96
N THR A 357 -4.01 -10.21 17.91
CA THR A 357 -3.37 -8.91 18.18
C THR A 357 -2.75 -8.86 19.57
N ILE A 358 -3.49 -9.33 20.60
CA ILE A 358 -2.98 -9.41 21.98
C ILE A 358 -1.76 -10.33 22.05
N LEU A 359 -1.84 -11.53 21.45
CA LEU A 359 -0.75 -12.50 21.47
C LEU A 359 0.53 -11.96 20.80
N VAL A 360 0.38 -11.35 19.62
CA VAL A 360 1.50 -10.77 18.86
C VAL A 360 2.08 -9.56 19.60
N THR A 361 1.25 -8.74 20.24
CA THR A 361 1.69 -7.63 21.10
C THR A 361 2.51 -8.12 22.29
N VAL A 362 2.04 -9.13 23.01
CA VAL A 362 2.76 -9.73 24.15
C VAL A 362 4.09 -10.34 23.69
N ARG A 363 4.11 -11.04 22.55
CA ARG A 363 5.35 -11.63 21.99
C ARG A 363 6.36 -10.56 21.60
N SER A 364 5.92 -9.47 20.99
CA SER A 364 6.78 -8.35 20.57
C SER A 364 7.31 -7.58 21.80
N ALA A 365 6.46 -7.34 22.80
CA ALA A 365 6.86 -6.74 24.07
C ALA A 365 7.93 -7.57 24.80
N ARG A 366 7.76 -8.90 24.85
CA ARG A 366 8.77 -9.82 25.40
C ARG A 366 10.07 -9.78 24.61
N SER A 367 10.00 -9.71 23.28
CA SER A 367 11.17 -9.68 22.40
C SER A 367 11.96 -8.38 22.56
N ALA A 368 11.27 -7.23 22.53
CA ALA A 368 11.88 -5.91 22.77
C ALA A 368 12.52 -5.82 24.17
N ALA A 369 11.83 -6.32 25.20
CA ALA A 369 12.35 -6.41 26.56
C ALA A 369 13.64 -7.25 26.65
N ARG A 370 13.70 -8.41 25.98
CA ARG A 370 14.90 -9.27 25.94
C ARG A 370 16.06 -8.58 25.22
N LEU A 371 15.80 -7.93 24.09
CA LEU A 371 16.82 -7.19 23.34
C LEU A 371 17.37 -6.02 24.17
N ALA A 372 16.51 -5.29 24.88
CA ALA A 372 16.91 -4.19 25.75
C ALA A 372 17.76 -4.64 26.95
N ASP A 373 17.54 -5.86 27.45
CA ASP A 373 18.38 -6.45 28.50
C ASP A 373 19.75 -6.91 27.99
N ALA A 374 19.83 -7.35 26.73
CA ALA A 374 21.06 -7.81 26.09
C ALA A 374 22.03 -6.69 25.65
N GLU A 375 21.59 -5.42 25.57
CA GLU A 375 22.42 -4.28 25.14
C GLU A 375 22.40 -3.07 26.09
N PRO A 376 23.15 -3.10 27.21
CA PRO A 376 23.27 -1.96 28.11
C PRO A 376 23.95 -0.72 27.48
N GLY A 377 24.86 -0.93 26.50
CA GLY A 377 25.70 0.14 25.94
C GLY A 377 25.10 0.86 24.72
N ALA A 378 24.49 0.12 23.79
CA ALA A 378 24.00 0.62 22.49
C ALA A 378 22.68 1.41 22.59
N THR A 379 21.87 1.10 23.60
CA THR A 379 20.53 1.69 23.80
C THR A 379 20.53 3.18 24.11
N GLY A 380 21.65 3.83 24.42
CA GLY A 380 21.68 5.28 24.74
C GLY A 380 21.89 6.21 23.54
N SER A 381 22.13 5.68 22.34
CA SER A 381 22.35 6.50 21.14
C SER A 381 21.03 6.98 20.54
N LEU A 382 20.95 8.26 20.19
CA LEU A 382 19.82 8.82 19.43
C LEU A 382 19.97 8.63 17.91
N ARG A 383 21.10 8.11 17.41
CA ARG A 383 21.35 7.96 15.97
C ARG A 383 20.32 7.05 15.28
N PRO A 384 19.94 5.88 15.83
CA PRO A 384 18.87 5.05 15.26
C PRO A 384 17.55 5.82 15.13
N ALA A 385 17.15 6.55 16.18
CA ALA A 385 15.94 7.37 16.16
C ALA A 385 16.02 8.45 15.07
N ALA A 386 17.12 9.22 15.03
CA ALA A 386 17.31 10.26 14.01
C ALA A 386 17.26 9.70 12.58
N SER A 387 17.86 8.53 12.33
CA SER A 387 17.85 7.90 11.01
C SER A 387 16.46 7.42 10.57
N LEU A 388 15.70 6.80 11.49
CA LEU A 388 14.31 6.41 11.27
C LEU A 388 13.44 7.65 11.02
N GLY A 389 13.63 8.69 11.82
CA GLY A 389 12.88 9.94 11.72
C GLY A 389 13.14 10.68 10.41
N ALA A 390 14.41 10.80 10.00
CA ALA A 390 14.77 11.45 8.74
C ALA A 390 14.21 10.71 7.52
N PHE A 391 14.32 9.38 7.50
CA PHE A 391 13.75 8.56 6.43
C PHE A 391 12.21 8.64 6.41
N GLY A 392 11.57 8.54 7.58
CA GLY A 392 10.12 8.65 7.72
C GLY A 392 9.58 10.00 7.26
N ALA A 393 10.21 11.10 7.70
CA ALA A 393 9.84 12.45 7.30
C ALA A 393 10.00 12.65 5.79
N ALA A 394 11.10 12.17 5.18
CA ALA A 394 11.28 12.25 3.74
C ALA A 394 10.23 11.43 2.98
N ALA A 395 9.93 10.20 3.40
CA ALA A 395 8.89 9.37 2.78
C ALA A 395 7.51 10.04 2.86
N THR A 396 7.15 10.58 4.02
CA THR A 396 5.88 11.29 4.23
C THR A 396 5.79 12.56 3.39
N LEU A 397 6.82 13.42 3.40
CA LEU A 397 6.82 14.67 2.66
C LEU A 397 6.86 14.46 1.15
N LEU A 398 7.74 13.57 0.66
CA LEU A 398 7.81 13.26 -0.78
C LEU A 398 6.51 12.59 -1.26
N GLY A 399 5.93 11.70 -0.45
CA GLY A 399 4.64 11.08 -0.77
C GLY A 399 3.51 12.11 -0.86
N ALA A 400 3.43 13.03 0.09
CA ALA A 400 2.44 14.10 0.08
C ALA A 400 2.64 15.07 -1.10
N LEU A 401 3.87 15.52 -1.34
CA LEU A 401 4.20 16.50 -2.38
C LEU A 401 4.05 15.98 -3.81
N LEU A 402 4.13 14.67 -4.04
CA LEU A 402 4.11 14.13 -5.39
C LEU A 402 2.78 14.39 -6.12
N VAL A 403 1.68 14.46 -5.37
CA VAL A 403 0.33 14.46 -5.93
C VAL A 403 -0.37 15.81 -5.68
N SER A 404 0.13 16.63 -4.76
CA SER A 404 -0.38 17.99 -4.48
C SER A 404 -0.35 18.97 -5.66
N PRO A 405 0.60 18.89 -6.61
CA PRO A 405 0.63 19.80 -7.75
C PRO A 405 -0.44 19.51 -8.81
N SER A 406 -1.11 18.34 -8.80
CA SER A 406 -2.04 17.96 -9.86
C SER A 406 -3.36 18.75 -9.76
N ALA A 407 -3.60 19.69 -10.69
CA ALA A 407 -4.72 20.62 -10.62
C ALA A 407 -6.08 19.92 -10.52
N TRP A 408 -6.31 18.90 -11.35
CA TRP A 408 -7.53 18.08 -11.32
C TRP A 408 -7.69 17.29 -10.02
N LEU A 409 -6.61 16.73 -9.45
CA LEU A 409 -6.71 16.00 -8.18
C LEU A 409 -7.04 16.92 -6.99
N ARG A 410 -6.71 18.21 -7.08
CA ARG A 410 -7.15 19.21 -6.09
C ARG A 410 -8.66 19.41 -6.13
N TRP A 411 -9.24 19.44 -7.33
CA TRP A 411 -10.68 19.59 -7.54
C TRP A 411 -11.46 18.32 -7.18
N TRP A 412 -10.94 17.13 -7.52
CA TRP A 412 -11.67 15.88 -7.40
C TRP A 412 -11.58 15.22 -6.00
N ALA A 413 -10.54 15.52 -5.22
CA ALA A 413 -10.33 14.92 -3.90
C ALA A 413 -9.81 15.93 -2.86
N PRO A 414 -10.60 16.96 -2.51
CA PRO A 414 -10.21 17.95 -1.50
C PRO A 414 -10.21 17.36 -0.07
N GLN A 415 -10.78 16.17 0.12
CA GLN A 415 -11.04 15.60 1.45
C GLN A 415 -9.83 14.85 2.04
N ILE A 416 -9.67 14.97 3.35
CA ILE A 416 -8.68 14.23 4.14
C ILE A 416 -9.00 12.74 4.06
N GLY A 417 -8.10 11.92 3.52
CA GLY A 417 -8.21 10.45 3.54
C GLY A 417 -8.57 9.80 2.21
N GLU A 418 -9.20 10.53 1.28
CA GLU A 418 -9.63 9.99 -0.02
C GLU A 418 -8.54 9.99 -1.10
N ALA A 419 -7.36 10.53 -0.80
CA ALA A 419 -6.26 10.61 -1.76
C ALA A 419 -5.66 9.22 -2.03
N TRP A 420 -6.10 8.66 -3.15
CA TRP A 420 -5.90 7.26 -3.53
C TRP A 420 -4.47 6.90 -3.93
N ARG A 421 -3.58 7.86 -4.23
CA ARG A 421 -2.25 7.54 -4.77
C ARG A 421 -1.16 7.44 -3.71
N GLU A 422 -1.22 8.22 -2.63
CA GLU A 422 -0.09 8.47 -1.74
C GLU A 422 -0.26 7.94 -0.31
N SER A 423 -1.47 7.54 0.08
CA SER A 423 -1.76 7.19 1.48
C SER A 423 -0.89 6.04 2.01
N VAL A 424 -0.58 5.00 1.22
CA VAL A 424 0.34 3.93 1.68
C VAL A 424 1.76 4.44 1.91
N LEU A 425 2.31 5.31 1.04
CA LEU A 425 3.67 5.85 1.23
C LEU A 425 3.72 6.75 2.47
N VAL A 426 2.71 7.61 2.63
CA VAL A 426 2.58 8.51 3.78
C VAL A 426 2.43 7.72 5.08
N GLN A 427 1.54 6.73 5.12
CA GLN A 427 1.39 5.79 6.25
C GLN A 427 2.71 5.08 6.54
N THR A 428 3.38 4.56 5.51
CA THR A 428 4.69 3.92 5.63
C THR A 428 5.73 4.89 6.22
N GLY A 429 5.76 6.16 5.79
CA GLY A 429 6.60 7.21 6.37
C GLY A 429 6.31 7.45 7.85
N TRP A 430 5.03 7.54 8.23
CA TRP A 430 4.60 7.66 9.64
C TRP A 430 5.04 6.48 10.49
N SER A 431 5.03 5.25 9.95
CA SER A 431 5.53 4.09 10.69
C SER A 431 7.00 4.26 11.12
N PHE A 432 7.85 4.85 10.27
CA PHE A 432 9.24 5.14 10.61
C PHE A 432 9.37 6.29 11.60
N MET A 433 8.52 7.32 11.49
CA MET A 433 8.50 8.42 12.46
C MET A 433 8.05 7.95 13.86
N ILE A 434 7.02 7.10 13.94
CA ILE A 434 6.58 6.49 15.21
C ILE A 434 7.71 5.60 15.77
N ALA A 435 8.37 4.81 14.92
CA ALA A 435 9.52 4.01 15.33
C ALA A 435 10.69 4.85 15.84
N SER A 436 10.92 6.04 15.26
CA SER A 436 11.88 7.02 15.74
C SER A 436 11.54 7.50 17.16
N VAL A 437 10.29 7.88 17.41
CA VAL A 437 9.82 8.31 18.74
C VAL A 437 10.01 7.19 19.77
N VAL A 438 9.61 5.96 19.42
CA VAL A 438 9.80 4.77 20.27
C VAL A 438 11.28 4.51 20.56
N ALA A 439 12.15 4.63 19.55
CA ALA A 439 13.59 4.48 19.72
C ALA A 439 14.19 5.59 20.60
N ALA A 440 13.76 6.84 20.42
CA ALA A 440 14.21 7.99 21.20
C ALA A 440 13.79 7.88 22.67
N ALA A 441 12.55 7.46 22.93
CA ALA A 441 12.05 7.22 24.29
C ALA A 441 12.86 6.12 25.00
N GLY A 442 13.13 5.02 24.31
CA GLY A 442 14.02 3.96 24.81
C GLY A 442 15.44 4.45 25.12
N ALA A 443 15.97 5.34 24.27
CA ALA A 443 17.30 5.90 24.46
C ALA A 443 17.40 6.92 25.60
N SER A 444 16.40 7.78 25.75
CA SER A 444 16.32 8.73 26.85
C SER A 444 16.15 8.04 28.20
N ALA A 445 15.29 7.02 28.28
CA ALA A 445 15.15 6.19 29.49
C ALA A 445 16.47 5.50 29.88
N SER A 446 17.28 5.13 28.89
CA SER A 446 18.61 4.52 29.11
C SER A 446 19.67 5.53 29.53
N ARG A 447 19.61 6.78 29.05
CA ARG A 447 20.55 7.86 29.38
C ARG A 447 20.31 8.47 30.76
N ALA A 448 19.08 8.85 31.08
CA ALA A 448 18.71 9.43 32.39
C ALA A 448 19.07 8.52 33.57
N ARG A 449 19.26 7.22 33.29
CA ARG A 449 19.63 6.24 34.30
C ARG A 449 21.13 6.03 34.46
N ARG A 450 21.93 6.24 33.40
CA ARG A 450 23.39 6.25 33.52
C ARG A 450 23.85 7.39 34.42
N SER A 451 23.24 8.58 34.29
CA SER A 451 23.52 9.70 35.18
C SER A 451 23.20 9.38 36.64
N ASN A 452 22.03 8.78 36.91
CA ASN A 452 21.63 8.44 38.29
C ASN A 452 22.46 7.28 38.88
N ALA A 453 22.85 6.30 38.07
CA ALA A 453 23.70 5.21 38.53
C ALA A 453 25.15 5.64 38.80
N ALA A 454 25.67 6.60 38.03
CA ALA A 454 26.96 7.22 38.29
C ALA A 454 26.93 8.03 39.61
N ALA A 455 25.81 8.71 39.89
CA ALA A 455 25.62 9.46 41.13
C ALA A 455 25.43 8.57 42.38
N ALA A 456 24.88 7.36 42.23
CA ALA A 456 24.44 6.53 43.36
C ALA A 456 25.41 5.40 43.79
N GLY A 457 26.68 5.43 43.36
CA GLY A 457 27.76 4.60 43.94
C GLY A 457 27.41 3.13 44.22
N HIS A 458 27.26 2.30 43.18
CA HIS A 458 27.24 0.81 43.25
C HIS A 458 26.14 0.14 44.12
N SER A 459 25.00 -0.23 43.49
CA SER A 459 24.21 -1.43 43.85
C SER A 459 23.01 -1.74 42.91
N SER A 460 22.59 -0.84 42.01
CA SER A 460 21.24 -0.97 41.39
C SER A 460 21.14 -1.74 40.06
N ARG A 461 22.05 -2.70 39.78
CA ARG A 461 22.05 -3.45 38.50
C ARG A 461 20.72 -4.18 38.26
N ARG A 462 20.07 -4.69 39.31
CA ARG A 462 18.76 -5.39 39.23
C ARG A 462 17.60 -4.44 38.92
N SER A 463 17.60 -3.25 39.52
CA SER A 463 16.57 -2.21 39.27
C SER A 463 16.66 -1.68 37.83
N SER A 464 17.87 -1.61 37.26
CA SER A 464 18.15 -1.15 35.87
C SER A 464 17.31 -1.85 34.80
N SER A 465 17.21 -3.18 34.89
CA SER A 465 16.49 -4.04 33.95
C SER A 465 14.96 -3.89 34.05
N ARG A 466 14.42 -3.56 35.22
CA ARG A 466 12.96 -3.52 35.42
C ARG A 466 12.33 -2.33 34.68
N ILE A 467 12.89 -1.13 34.83
CA ILE A 467 12.34 0.08 34.17
C ILE A 467 12.45 -0.01 32.66
N ARG A 468 13.59 -0.45 32.09
CA ARG A 468 13.70 -0.65 30.62
C ARG A 468 12.63 -1.59 30.10
N ARG A 469 12.42 -2.72 30.80
CA ARG A 469 11.37 -3.67 30.45
C ARG A 469 9.99 -3.05 30.53
N VAL A 470 9.72 -2.22 31.54
CA VAL A 470 8.46 -1.46 31.63
C VAL A 470 8.33 -0.50 30.45
N THR A 471 9.33 0.32 30.14
CA THR A 471 9.29 1.26 29.00
C THR A 471 8.96 0.56 27.68
N TRP A 472 9.66 -0.54 27.35
CA TRP A 472 9.41 -1.27 26.11
C TRP A 472 8.07 -2.03 26.11
N ARG A 473 7.59 -2.49 27.27
CA ARG A 473 6.26 -3.09 27.40
C ARG A 473 5.16 -2.05 27.26
N THR A 474 5.32 -0.87 27.86
CA THR A 474 4.38 0.25 27.72
C THR A 474 4.33 0.73 26.26
N ALA A 475 5.47 0.89 25.60
CA ALA A 475 5.52 1.22 24.18
C ALA A 475 4.81 0.16 23.34
N ALA A 476 5.05 -1.13 23.60
CA ALA A 476 4.36 -2.22 22.91
C ALA A 476 2.85 -2.22 23.16
N ALA A 477 2.40 -1.91 24.38
CA ALA A 477 0.98 -1.82 24.72
C ALA A 477 0.28 -0.67 23.98
N ILE A 478 0.89 0.53 23.94
CA ILE A 478 0.36 1.69 23.21
C ILE A 478 0.25 1.36 21.71
N VAL A 479 1.30 0.79 21.12
CA VAL A 479 1.27 0.39 19.71
C VAL A 479 0.24 -0.72 19.49
N GLY A 480 0.12 -1.69 20.39
CA GLY A 480 -0.88 -2.75 20.33
C GLY A 480 -2.32 -2.23 20.34
N ILE A 481 -2.61 -1.17 21.11
CA ILE A 481 -3.89 -0.46 21.06
C ILE A 481 -4.10 0.15 19.67
N GLY A 482 -3.08 0.79 19.09
CA GLY A 482 -3.15 1.30 17.72
C GLY A 482 -3.41 0.24 16.66
N VAL A 483 -2.83 -0.96 16.81
CA VAL A 483 -3.12 -2.12 15.95
C VAL A 483 -4.59 -2.55 16.08
N ALA A 484 -5.11 -2.64 17.31
CA ALA A 484 -6.52 -2.98 17.53
C ALA A 484 -7.47 -1.93 16.95
N LEU A 485 -7.16 -0.63 17.11
CA LEU A 485 -7.94 0.46 16.51
C LEU A 485 -7.90 0.42 14.97
N THR A 486 -6.75 0.09 14.39
CA THR A 486 -6.62 -0.07 12.94
C THR A 486 -7.41 -1.28 12.42
N LEU A 487 -7.36 -2.41 13.12
CA LEU A 487 -8.20 -3.58 12.81
C LEU A 487 -9.68 -3.21 12.83
N LEU A 488 -10.14 -2.51 13.87
CA LEU A 488 -11.54 -2.09 13.98
C LEU A 488 -11.93 -1.09 12.88
N ALA A 489 -11.06 -0.14 12.54
CA ALA A 489 -11.29 0.79 11.44
C ALA A 489 -11.44 0.04 10.10
N ASN A 490 -10.53 -0.89 9.80
CA ASN A 490 -10.59 -1.67 8.57
C ASN A 490 -11.81 -2.61 8.53
N ALA A 491 -12.21 -3.17 9.67
CA ALA A 491 -13.43 -3.97 9.77
C ALA A 491 -14.69 -3.14 9.50
N ARG A 492 -14.77 -1.93 10.07
CA ARG A 492 -15.88 -0.99 9.78
C ARG A 492 -15.90 -0.57 8.33
N MET A 493 -14.75 -0.30 7.72
CA MET A 493 -14.67 0.06 6.31
C MET A 493 -15.13 -1.08 5.39
N ALA A 494 -14.74 -2.33 5.71
CA ALA A 494 -15.23 -3.50 4.98
C ALA A 494 -16.74 -3.71 5.17
N HIS A 495 -17.29 -3.39 6.35
CA HIS A 495 -18.73 -3.43 6.58
C HIS A 495 -19.47 -2.38 5.76
N ILE A 496 -19.01 -1.13 5.74
CA ILE A 496 -19.57 -0.06 4.90
C ILE A 496 -19.60 -0.51 3.44
N ASP A 497 -18.48 -1.02 2.93
CA ASP A 497 -18.37 -1.46 1.54
C ASP A 497 -19.42 -2.53 1.19
N ARG A 498 -19.54 -3.57 2.03
CA ARG A 498 -20.53 -4.64 1.84
C ARG A 498 -21.97 -4.19 1.97
N ALA A 499 -22.23 -3.12 2.71
CA ALA A 499 -23.56 -2.54 2.84
C ALA A 499 -23.96 -1.71 1.61
N THR A 500 -23.03 -1.38 0.70
CA THR A 500 -23.38 -0.63 -0.51
C THR A 500 -23.97 -1.55 -1.59
N PRO A 501 -25.10 -1.15 -2.23
CA PRO A 501 -25.71 -1.93 -3.31
C PRO A 501 -24.76 -2.18 -4.48
N VAL A 502 -23.89 -1.22 -4.77
CA VAL A 502 -22.90 -1.31 -5.84
C VAL A 502 -21.91 -2.45 -5.59
N SER A 503 -21.42 -2.60 -4.37
CA SER A 503 -20.46 -3.67 -4.04
C SER A 503 -21.10 -5.06 -4.12
N THR A 504 -22.37 -5.18 -3.72
CA THR A 504 -23.14 -6.43 -3.91
C THR A 504 -23.31 -6.74 -5.39
N LEU A 505 -23.79 -5.77 -6.19
CA LEU A 505 -23.97 -5.94 -7.63
C LEU A 505 -22.67 -6.31 -8.35
N VAL A 506 -21.54 -5.68 -8.02
CA VAL A 506 -20.24 -6.00 -8.61
C VAL A 506 -19.83 -7.45 -8.32
N ASN A 507 -20.08 -7.93 -7.10
CA ASN A 507 -19.78 -9.32 -6.73
C ASN A 507 -20.71 -10.32 -7.44
N GLU A 508 -22.00 -10.00 -7.57
CA GLU A 508 -22.97 -10.83 -8.27
C GLU A 508 -22.72 -10.87 -9.78
N ILE A 509 -22.41 -9.73 -10.40
CA ILE A 509 -21.99 -9.66 -11.80
C ILE A 509 -20.73 -10.51 -12.01
N SER A 510 -19.75 -10.38 -11.12
CA SER A 510 -18.53 -11.20 -11.17
C SER A 510 -18.84 -12.69 -11.04
N ALA A 511 -19.69 -13.09 -10.11
CA ALA A 511 -20.08 -14.49 -9.96
C ALA A 511 -20.81 -15.01 -11.20
N ALA A 512 -21.73 -14.23 -11.76
CA ALA A 512 -22.52 -14.60 -12.93
C ALA A 512 -21.70 -14.61 -14.24
N ALA A 513 -20.64 -13.80 -14.32
CA ALA A 513 -19.69 -13.82 -15.44
C ALA A 513 -18.78 -15.06 -15.40
N LEU A 514 -18.40 -15.53 -14.20
CA LEU A 514 -17.46 -16.65 -14.03
C LEU A 514 -18.17 -18.01 -13.98
N SER A 515 -19.38 -18.08 -13.41
CA SER A 515 -20.17 -19.29 -13.25
C SER A 515 -21.45 -19.20 -14.07
N ILE A 516 -21.33 -19.48 -15.37
CA ILE A 516 -22.40 -19.20 -16.32
C ILE A 516 -23.50 -20.25 -16.25
N ASP A 517 -24.73 -19.78 -16.03
CA ASP A 517 -25.96 -20.54 -16.25
C ASP A 517 -26.47 -20.28 -17.69
N PRO A 518 -26.38 -21.26 -18.63
CA PRO A 518 -26.85 -21.12 -20.02
C PRO A 518 -28.35 -20.87 -20.15
N THR A 519 -29.14 -21.16 -19.12
CA THR A 519 -30.60 -21.17 -19.25
C THR A 519 -31.16 -19.77 -19.45
N GLU A 520 -32.38 -19.70 -19.95
CA GLU A 520 -33.15 -18.44 -20.05
C GLU A 520 -33.22 -17.73 -18.69
N ARG A 521 -33.37 -18.49 -17.60
CA ARG A 521 -33.34 -17.97 -16.23
C ARG A 521 -31.98 -17.36 -15.88
N GLY A 522 -30.89 -18.03 -16.25
CA GLY A 522 -29.53 -17.51 -16.09
C GLY A 522 -29.30 -16.23 -16.87
N ASN A 523 -29.78 -16.16 -18.12
CA ASN A 523 -29.72 -14.94 -18.94
C ASN A 523 -30.55 -13.79 -18.35
N ALA A 524 -31.79 -14.06 -17.95
CA ALA A 524 -32.65 -13.09 -17.28
C ALA A 524 -32.01 -12.54 -16.01
N HIS A 525 -31.34 -13.40 -15.23
CA HIS A 525 -30.59 -12.97 -14.06
C HIS A 525 -29.43 -12.03 -14.45
N ARG A 526 -28.57 -12.40 -15.41
CA ARG A 526 -27.46 -11.54 -15.87
C ARG A 526 -27.95 -10.19 -16.40
N CYS A 527 -29.02 -10.19 -17.20
CA CYS A 527 -29.64 -8.96 -17.67
C CYS A 527 -30.14 -8.09 -16.50
N SER A 528 -30.81 -8.67 -15.51
CA SER A 528 -31.28 -7.91 -14.35
C SER A 528 -30.15 -7.27 -13.55
N LEU A 529 -28.99 -7.94 -13.45
CA LEU A 529 -27.82 -7.41 -12.75
C LEU A 529 -27.22 -6.20 -13.47
N ILE A 530 -27.04 -6.29 -14.80
CA ILE A 530 -26.44 -5.18 -15.55
C ILE A 530 -27.39 -3.99 -15.70
N ASP A 531 -28.70 -4.24 -15.76
CA ASP A 531 -29.71 -3.19 -15.74
C ASP A 531 -29.71 -2.47 -14.38
N ALA A 532 -29.63 -3.21 -13.27
CA ALA A 532 -29.51 -2.61 -11.93
C ALA A 532 -28.23 -1.78 -11.79
N TYR A 533 -27.10 -2.26 -12.29
CA TYR A 533 -25.85 -1.49 -12.31
C TYR A 533 -25.97 -0.22 -13.17
N THR A 534 -26.62 -0.32 -14.33
CA THR A 534 -26.86 0.82 -15.23
C THR A 534 -27.81 1.85 -14.65
N GLN A 535 -28.80 1.44 -13.86
CA GLN A 535 -29.66 2.39 -13.13
C GLN A 535 -28.87 3.23 -12.12
N ILE A 536 -27.86 2.64 -11.47
CA ILE A 536 -27.00 3.38 -10.52
C ILE A 536 -26.02 4.30 -11.26
N PHE A 537 -25.51 3.86 -12.42
CA PHE A 537 -24.54 4.60 -13.21
C PHE A 537 -25.02 4.78 -14.66
N PRO A 538 -26.02 5.65 -14.91
CA PRO A 538 -26.72 5.70 -16.20
C PRO A 538 -25.93 6.39 -17.33
N ASP A 539 -24.94 7.21 -16.98
CA ASP A 539 -24.20 8.04 -17.94
C ASP A 539 -23.35 7.18 -18.91
N PRO A 540 -23.66 7.18 -20.23
CA PRO A 540 -22.91 6.42 -21.22
C PRO A 540 -21.55 7.04 -21.56
N ASP A 541 -21.38 8.35 -21.37
CA ASP A 541 -20.13 9.05 -21.64
C ASP A 541 -19.14 8.90 -20.47
N TRP A 542 -19.68 8.56 -19.29
CA TRP A 542 -18.83 8.23 -18.16
C TRP A 542 -18.22 6.84 -18.33
N TRP A 543 -16.90 6.79 -18.31
CA TRP A 543 -16.14 5.55 -18.47
C TRP A 543 -16.38 4.50 -17.37
N GLN A 544 -17.05 4.83 -16.24
CA GLN A 544 -17.53 3.87 -15.23
C GLN A 544 -19.02 3.55 -15.35
N GLY A 545 -19.71 4.19 -16.31
CA GLY A 545 -21.12 4.03 -16.57
C GLY A 545 -21.50 2.60 -16.89
N GLY A 546 -22.72 2.24 -16.54
CA GLY A 546 -23.30 0.93 -16.83
C GLY A 546 -23.21 0.54 -18.31
N PRO A 547 -23.43 1.44 -19.29
CA PRO A 547 -23.29 1.09 -20.70
C PRO A 547 -21.86 0.64 -21.07
N ASN A 548 -20.84 1.34 -20.58
CA ASN A 548 -19.43 0.98 -20.81
C ASN A 548 -19.05 -0.31 -20.08
N HIS A 549 -19.55 -0.50 -18.85
CA HIS A 549 -19.33 -1.73 -18.10
C HIS A 549 -19.99 -2.94 -18.78
N ARG A 550 -21.21 -2.77 -19.29
CA ARG A 550 -21.93 -3.76 -20.09
C ARG A 550 -21.17 -4.13 -21.35
N ALA A 551 -20.71 -3.14 -22.12
CA ALA A 551 -19.96 -3.38 -23.34
C ALA A 551 -18.71 -4.23 -23.09
N ALA A 552 -17.93 -3.88 -22.05
CA ALA A 552 -16.73 -4.65 -21.68
C ALA A 552 -17.06 -6.09 -21.24
N LEU A 553 -18.17 -6.29 -20.51
CA LEU A 553 -18.65 -7.61 -20.11
C LEU A 553 -19.14 -8.43 -21.31
N ASP A 554 -19.93 -7.84 -22.20
CA ASP A 554 -20.45 -8.49 -23.39
C ASP A 554 -19.30 -8.91 -24.31
N GLU A 555 -18.32 -8.04 -24.55
CA GLU A 555 -17.13 -8.39 -25.32
C GLU A 555 -16.32 -9.52 -24.68
N PHE A 556 -16.12 -9.48 -23.35
CA PHE A 556 -15.40 -10.51 -22.63
C PHE A 556 -16.12 -11.86 -22.72
N MET A 557 -17.43 -11.86 -22.50
CA MET A 557 -18.25 -13.08 -22.55
C MET A 557 -18.34 -13.66 -23.96
N LEU A 558 -18.43 -12.81 -24.99
CA LEU A 558 -18.46 -13.26 -26.39
C LEU A 558 -17.16 -13.96 -26.75
N ASP A 559 -16.02 -13.38 -26.37
CA ASP A 559 -14.70 -13.95 -26.65
C ASP A 559 -14.45 -15.25 -25.86
N ARG A 560 -14.83 -15.28 -24.58
CA ARG A 560 -14.54 -16.39 -23.67
C ARG A 560 -15.53 -17.55 -23.79
N HIS A 561 -16.80 -17.26 -24.08
CA HIS A 561 -17.90 -18.22 -23.97
C HIS A 561 -18.84 -18.26 -25.19
N GLY A 562 -18.67 -17.35 -26.17
CA GLY A 562 -19.44 -17.36 -27.42
C GLY A 562 -20.84 -16.71 -27.34
N TRP A 563 -21.16 -16.02 -26.25
CA TRP A 563 -22.43 -15.29 -26.06
C TRP A 563 -22.21 -13.98 -25.29
N PRO A 564 -23.09 -12.96 -25.38
CA PRO A 564 -22.97 -11.76 -24.56
C PRO A 564 -23.27 -12.06 -23.08
N PHE A 565 -22.92 -11.14 -22.18
CA PHE A 565 -23.27 -11.25 -20.77
C PHE A 565 -24.79 -11.21 -20.60
N CYS A 566 -25.45 -10.29 -21.31
CA CYS A 566 -26.90 -10.20 -21.38
C CYS A 566 -27.36 -10.23 -22.84
N ASP A 567 -28.07 -11.30 -23.22
CA ASP A 567 -28.72 -11.40 -24.53
C ASP A 567 -30.21 -10.99 -24.42
N PRO A 568 -30.59 -9.78 -24.88
CA PRO A 568 -31.97 -9.35 -24.82
C PRO A 568 -32.90 -10.14 -25.75
N THR A 569 -32.36 -10.83 -26.78
CA THR A 569 -33.17 -11.58 -27.75
C THR A 569 -33.73 -12.88 -27.17
N LEU A 570 -33.08 -13.43 -26.13
CA LEU A 570 -33.55 -14.61 -25.40
C LEU A 570 -34.66 -14.29 -24.38
N LEU A 571 -34.95 -13.01 -24.12
CA LEU A 571 -36.00 -12.58 -23.19
C LEU A 571 -37.36 -12.37 -23.87
N THR A 572 -37.42 -12.39 -25.19
CA THR A 572 -38.64 -12.05 -25.97
C THR A 572 -39.53 -13.25 -26.30
N HIS A 573 -39.14 -14.47 -25.92
CA HIS A 573 -39.96 -15.67 -26.10
C HIS A 573 -40.43 -16.19 -24.73
N PRO A 574 -41.51 -15.65 -24.15
CA PRO A 574 -42.10 -16.28 -22.99
C PRO A 574 -42.49 -17.71 -23.38
N SER A 575 -41.90 -18.69 -22.71
CA SER A 575 -42.31 -20.09 -22.79
C SER A 575 -43.83 -20.16 -22.58
N GLN A 576 -44.58 -20.44 -23.64
CA GLN A 576 -46.01 -20.71 -23.56
C GLN A 576 -46.28 -22.06 -22.88
#